data_AF-A0A392R066-F1
#
_entry.id   AF-A0A392R066-F1
#
_cell.length_a   1.000
_cell.length_b   1.000
_cell.length_c   1.000
_cell.angle_alpha   90.00
_cell.angle_beta   90.00
_cell.angle_gamma   90.00
#
_symmetry.space_group_name_H-M   'P 1'
#
loop_
_entity.id
_entity.type
_entity.pdbx_description
1 polymer ?
#
loop_
_entity_poly.entity_id
_entity_poly.type
_entity_poly.pdbx_seq_one_letter_code
_entity_poly.pdbx_strand_id
1 'polypeptide(L)'
;MSAHVTNEKLMMHVFQDSMSRASLDWYMQLERAQIQTWKDLMDAFLTQYKYNIGVASTRMQLQGMTQKGGESFKEYAQKWREVAARVQPPLLEKEL
;
A
#
# COMPACT_ATOMS: atom_id res chain seq x y z
N MET A 1 12.03 18.18 27.88
CA MET A 1 11.13 18.06 26.70
C MET A 1 11.87 17.89 25.36
N SER A 2 13.20 17.68 25.32
CA SER A 2 13.97 17.57 24.07
C SER A 2 14.10 16.15 23.49
N ALA A 3 13.99 15.11 24.32
CA ALA A 3 14.22 13.73 23.88
C ALA A 3 13.22 13.24 22.81
N HIS A 4 11.97 13.71 22.87
CA HIS A 4 10.94 13.33 21.90
C HIS A 4 11.17 13.94 20.51
N VAL A 5 11.56 15.21 20.43
CA VAL A 5 11.85 15.89 19.15
C VAL A 5 13.12 15.33 18.47
N THR A 6 14.12 14.95 19.27
CA THR A 6 15.33 14.28 18.75
C THR A 6 15.00 12.91 18.15
N ASN A 7 14.04 12.19 18.73
CA ASN A 7 13.61 10.89 18.23
C ASN A 7 12.86 11.01 16.88
N GLU A 8 11.97 12.00 16.74
CA GLU A 8 11.23 12.21 15.48
C GLU A 8 12.16 12.53 14.30
N LYS A 9 13.15 13.39 14.50
CA LYS A 9 14.14 13.70 13.47
C LYS A 9 14.96 12.47 13.07
N LEU A 10 15.34 11.63 14.04
CA LEU A 10 16.06 10.39 13.78
C LEU A 10 15.20 9.42 12.95
N MET A 11 13.92 9.25 13.30
CA MET A 11 12.99 8.40 12.56
C MET A 11 12.81 8.87 11.12
N MET A 12 12.64 10.17 10.90
CA MET A 12 12.54 10.76 9.56
C MET A 12 13.81 10.50 8.72
N HIS A 13 15.00 10.65 9.32
CA HIS A 13 16.26 10.35 8.65
C HIS A 13 16.41 8.88 8.28
N VAL A 14 16.16 7.97 9.22
CA VAL A 14 16.23 6.52 8.96
C VAL A 14 15.23 6.11 7.87
N PHE A 15 14.05 6.72 7.86
CA PHE A 15 13.05 6.46 6.83
C PHE A 15 13.50 6.93 5.45
N GLN A 16 14.09 8.12 5.35
CA GLN A 16 14.70 8.61 4.11
C GLN A 16 15.75 7.62 3.57
N ASP A 17 16.64 7.11 4.44
CA ASP A 17 17.69 6.16 4.04
C ASP A 17 17.14 4.82 3.55
N SER A 18 15.93 4.44 3.98
CA SER A 18 15.24 3.23 3.51
C SER A 18 14.57 3.39 2.13
N MET A 19 14.47 4.61 1.60
CA MET A 19 13.88 4.87 0.29
C MET A 19 14.85 4.61 -0.85
N SER A 20 14.31 4.24 -2.03
CA SER A 20 15.14 4.02 -3.22
C SER A 20 14.42 4.48 -4.48
N ARG A 21 15.20 5.04 -5.42
CA ARG A 21 14.74 5.48 -6.74
C ARG A 21 13.54 6.42 -6.61
N ALA A 22 12.40 6.03 -7.17
CA ALA A 22 11.18 6.83 -7.24
C ALA A 22 10.65 7.29 -5.86
N SER A 23 10.88 6.53 -4.77
CA SER A 23 10.48 7.00 -3.43
C SER A 23 11.41 8.05 -2.86
N LEU A 24 12.70 7.97 -3.17
CA LEU A 24 13.67 8.98 -2.77
C LEU A 24 13.46 10.29 -3.56
N ASP A 25 13.19 10.20 -4.86
CA ASP A 25 12.89 11.36 -5.71
C ASP A 25 11.65 12.11 -5.21
N TRP A 26 10.60 11.37 -4.83
CA TRP A 26 9.40 11.95 -4.21
C TRP A 26 9.73 12.65 -2.88
N TYR A 27 10.51 11.99 -2.01
CA TYR A 27 10.87 12.56 -0.71
C TYR A 27 11.66 13.87 -0.84
N MET A 28 12.55 13.95 -1.84
CA MET A 28 13.32 15.17 -2.13
C MET A 28 12.46 16.34 -2.65
N GLN A 29 11.28 16.04 -3.20
CA GLN A 29 10.33 17.04 -3.70
C GLN A 29 9.36 17.54 -2.62
N LEU A 30 9.37 16.95 -1.41
CA LEU A 30 8.54 17.43 -0.32
C LEU A 30 8.99 18.82 0.16
N GLU A 31 8.03 19.74 0.25
CA GLU A 31 8.30 21.04 0.85
C GLU A 31 8.62 20.87 2.34
N ARG A 32 9.86 21.17 2.73
CA ARG A 32 10.32 21.07 4.12
C ARG A 32 9.51 21.95 5.09
N ALA A 33 8.79 22.94 4.59
CA ALA A 33 7.89 23.76 5.38
C ALA A 33 6.62 23.00 5.82
N GLN A 34 6.19 21.99 5.05
CA GLN A 34 4.95 21.24 5.27
C GLN A 34 5.16 19.95 6.10
N ILE A 35 6.38 19.42 6.17
CA ILE A 35 6.71 18.21 6.94
C ILE A 35 7.53 18.60 8.16
N GLN A 36 6.88 18.83 9.30
CA GLN A 36 7.56 19.22 10.55
C GLN A 36 7.64 18.10 11.58
N THR A 37 6.77 17.11 11.47
CA THR A 37 6.72 15.96 12.39
C THR A 37 6.81 14.64 11.63
N TRP A 38 7.15 13.56 12.35
CA TRP A 38 7.09 12.20 11.81
C TRP A 38 5.69 11.84 11.30
N LYS A 39 4.65 12.34 11.97
CA LYS A 39 3.26 12.12 11.60
C LYS A 39 2.95 12.73 10.22
N ASP A 40 3.33 13.99 9.98
CA ASP A 40 3.09 14.66 8.70
C ASP A 40 3.76 13.89 7.54
N LEU A 41 4.96 13.36 7.78
CA LEU A 41 5.69 12.55 6.80
C LEU A 41 4.96 11.24 6.48
N MET A 42 4.47 10.53 7.50
CA MET A 42 3.72 9.29 7.31
C MET A 42 2.40 9.53 6.59
N ASP A 43 1.66 10.59 6.94
CA ASP A 43 0.40 10.92 6.29
C ASP A 43 0.61 11.31 4.82
N ALA A 44 1.67 12.07 4.51
CA ALA A 44 2.06 12.38 3.13
C ALA A 44 2.48 11.13 2.35
N PHE A 45 3.29 10.25 2.96
CA PHE A 45 3.74 9.00 2.33
C PHE A 45 2.57 8.06 2.02
N LEU A 46 1.68 7.87 2.99
CA LEU A 46 0.48 7.06 2.80
C LEU A 46 -0.43 7.68 1.74
N THR A 47 -0.58 9.01 1.69
CA THR A 47 -1.38 9.68 0.66
C THR A 47 -0.79 9.53 -0.73
N GLN A 48 0.53 9.67 -0.87
CA GLN A 48 1.24 9.52 -2.14
C GLN A 48 1.15 8.07 -2.66
N TYR A 49 1.36 7.11 -1.78
CA TYR A 49 1.45 5.69 -2.14
C TYR A 49 0.19 4.88 -1.81
N LYS A 50 -0.92 5.53 -1.44
CA LYS A 50 -2.21 4.85 -1.17
C LYS A 50 -2.65 3.95 -2.31
N TYR A 51 -2.34 4.36 -3.55
CA TYR A 51 -2.66 3.59 -4.75
C TYR A 51 -1.87 2.28 -4.83
N ASN A 52 -0.62 2.26 -4.35
CA ASN A 52 0.18 1.03 -4.24
C ASN A 52 -0.37 0.07 -3.19
N ILE A 53 -1.10 0.57 -2.19
CA ILE A 53 -1.63 -0.22 -1.08
C ILE A 53 -3.05 -0.73 -1.39
N GLY A 54 -3.86 0.01 -2.17
CA GLY A 54 -5.30 -0.26 -2.26
C GLY A 54 -5.98 -0.28 -3.63
N VAL A 55 -5.34 0.10 -4.75
CA VAL A 55 -6.09 0.38 -5.98
C VAL A 55 -5.65 -0.47 -7.16
N ALA A 56 -6.63 -0.99 -7.88
CA ALA A 56 -6.57 -1.69 -9.17
C ALA A 56 -6.21 -3.17 -9.19
N SER A 57 -5.22 -3.65 -8.41
CA SER A 57 -4.78 -5.04 -8.57
C SER A 57 -5.84 -6.06 -8.14
N THR A 58 -6.44 -6.01 -6.96
CA THR A 58 -7.23 -7.16 -6.48
C THR A 58 -8.54 -7.38 -7.26
N ARG A 59 -9.31 -6.33 -7.61
CA ARG A 59 -10.54 -6.47 -8.42
C ARG A 59 -10.25 -6.85 -9.87
N MET A 60 -9.23 -6.23 -10.49
CA MET A 60 -8.82 -6.55 -11.86
C MET A 60 -8.17 -7.94 -11.93
N GLN A 61 -7.42 -8.35 -10.90
CA GLN A 61 -6.89 -9.70 -10.75
C GLN A 61 -8.03 -10.70 -10.64
N LEU A 62 -9.06 -10.42 -9.83
CA LEU A 62 -10.23 -11.30 -9.71
C LEU A 62 -10.94 -11.51 -11.04
N GLN A 63 -11.14 -10.44 -11.81
CA GLN A 63 -11.75 -10.50 -13.15
C GLN A 63 -10.85 -11.22 -14.17
N GLY A 64 -9.53 -11.12 -14.02
CA GLY A 64 -8.56 -11.79 -14.87
C GLY A 64 -8.20 -13.22 -14.43
N MET A 65 -8.71 -13.71 -13.29
CA MET A 65 -8.48 -15.07 -12.83
C MET A 65 -9.26 -16.04 -13.72
N THR A 66 -8.54 -16.98 -14.32
CA THR A 66 -9.10 -18.10 -15.06
C THR A 66 -8.57 -19.40 -14.48
N GLN A 67 -9.40 -20.45 -14.47
CA GLN A 67 -8.95 -21.78 -14.11
C GLN A 67 -7.79 -22.20 -15.03
N LYS A 68 -6.67 -22.62 -14.45
CA LYS A 68 -5.50 -23.04 -15.24
C LYS A 68 -5.70 -24.46 -15.76
N GLY A 69 -5.08 -24.76 -16.90
CA GLY A 69 -5.04 -26.14 -17.43
C GLY A 69 -4.36 -27.08 -16.45
N GLY A 70 -5.10 -28.07 -15.94
CA GLY A 70 -4.63 -29.03 -14.94
C GLY A 70 -5.00 -28.71 -13.49
N GLU A 71 -5.60 -27.55 -13.21
CA GLU A 71 -6.15 -27.23 -11.89
C GLU A 71 -7.57 -27.77 -11.73
N SER A 72 -7.90 -28.34 -10.58
CA SER A 72 -9.28 -28.73 -10.28
C SER A 72 -10.16 -27.50 -9.99
N PHE A 73 -11.45 -27.60 -10.27
CA PHE A 73 -12.39 -26.52 -10.00
C PHE A 73 -12.38 -26.10 -8.51
N LYS A 74 -12.20 -27.07 -7.60
CA LYS A 74 -12.15 -26.81 -6.15
C LYS A 74 -10.94 -25.94 -5.76
N GLU A 75 -9.78 -26.21 -6.34
CA GLU A 75 -8.55 -25.43 -6.09
C GLU A 75 -8.67 -24.02 -6.66
N TYR A 76 -9.23 -23.90 -7.87
CA TYR A 76 -9.53 -22.60 -8.47
C TYR A 76 -10.50 -21.79 -7.60
N ALA A 77 -11.63 -22.38 -7.18
CA ALA A 77 -12.64 -21.72 -6.36
C ALA A 77 -12.12 -21.34 -4.96
N GLN A 78 -11.15 -22.09 -4.43
CA GLN A 78 -10.48 -21.76 -3.18
C GLN A 78 -9.58 -20.53 -3.34
N LYS A 79 -8.69 -20.53 -4.36
CA LYS A 79 -7.81 -19.39 -4.65
C LYS A 79 -8.60 -18.12 -4.98
N TRP A 80 -9.65 -18.26 -5.77
CA TRP A 80 -10.54 -17.15 -6.12
C TRP A 80 -11.16 -16.54 -4.87
N ARG A 81 -11.67 -17.35 -3.93
CA ARG A 81 -12.23 -16.88 -2.66
C ARG A 81 -11.20 -16.19 -1.76
N GLU A 82 -9.97 -16.68 -1.72
CA GLU A 82 -8.88 -16.07 -0.95
C GLU A 82 -8.53 -14.67 -1.46
N VAL A 83 -8.55 -14.48 -2.79
CA VAL A 83 -8.35 -13.17 -3.40
C VAL A 83 -9.60 -12.29 -3.19
N ALA A 84 -10.80 -12.86 -3.29
CA ALA A 84 -12.07 -12.16 -3.12
C ALA A 84 -12.24 -11.58 -1.71
N ALA A 85 -11.83 -12.33 -0.68
CA ALA A 85 -11.86 -11.88 0.71
C ALA A 85 -10.94 -10.68 1.00
N ARG A 86 -9.95 -10.42 0.13
CA ARG A 86 -8.97 -9.33 0.27
C ARG A 86 -9.33 -8.11 -0.59
N VAL A 87 -10.38 -8.19 -1.41
CA VAL A 87 -10.84 -7.08 -2.23
C VAL A 87 -11.47 -6.00 -1.35
N GLN A 88 -11.06 -4.74 -1.57
CA GLN A 88 -11.75 -3.58 -1.05
C GLN A 88 -12.26 -2.66 -2.18
N PRO A 89 -13.48 -2.10 -2.05
CA PRO A 89 -14.48 -2.45 -1.04
C PRO A 89 -14.95 -3.91 -1.19
N PRO A 90 -15.49 -4.56 -0.13
CA PRO A 90 -15.94 -5.95 -0.19
C PRO A 90 -16.87 -6.20 -1.39
N LEU A 91 -16.79 -7.39 -1.99
CA LEU A 91 -17.72 -7.78 -3.05
C LEU A 91 -19.14 -7.82 -2.48
N LEU A 92 -20.08 -7.25 -3.22
CA LEU A 92 -21.51 -7.31 -2.87
C LEU A 92 -22.04 -8.72 -3.14
N GLU A 93 -23.09 -9.14 -2.45
CA GLU A 93 -23.69 -10.48 -2.61
C GLU A 93 -24.18 -10.76 -4.05
N LYS A 94 -24.47 -9.71 -4.82
CA LYS A 94 -24.79 -9.79 -6.26
C LYS A 94 -23.58 -10.06 -7.17
N GLU A 95 -22.35 -9.96 -6.63
CA GLU A 95 -21.06 -10.16 -7.31
C GLU A 95 -20.36 -11.47 -6.88
N LEU A 96 -20.89 -12.15 -5.86
CA LEU A 96 -20.43 -13.46 -5.37
C LEU A 96 -21.17 -14.60 -6.09
#